data_AF-A0AAD8DQP3-F1
#
_entry.id   AF-A0AAD8DQP3-F1
#
_cell.length_a   1.000
_cell.length_b   1.000
_cell.length_c   1.000
_cell.angle_alpha   90.00
_cell.angle_beta   90.00
_cell.angle_gamma   90.00
#
_symmetry.space_group_name_H-M   'P 1'
#
loop_
_entity.id
_entity.type
_entity.pdbx_description
1 polymer ?
#
loop_
_entity_poly.entity_id
_entity_poly.type
_entity_poly.pdbx_seq_one_letter_code
_entity_poly.pdbx_strand_id
1 'polypeptide(L)'
;MVFTKMMQKCERYSLGKKSKRNHSLLDRRKLKLLRKNIPKLYLTLKPNDDCRPIVCYKNEALSISEKYKIKDRLRFLRLLTSKPLAKLENQYKTLHTKWLAANKPKLYFIKTDLSNAFGSINREKLSKILLERHLSCQKAEKCLNMKKKIAQQYRDLVTELRKPILIRAGSTVYEWKEGLVQGYKYSPALSELYYTYLDELYFSEHLKTTDNQVKLFIRVVDDYLYITDSLSDALSFLDALSNYRNVNYEKTVVNFPHESIKLSEDIFFLGYCYNTSTLQVSRASNIFAGQMCYKIAFTSGFSDMHKFIESRIGQSGIQINSHIFNLNYNNEDLIWRHIFTTFCLSANKLCTILAILCIEQDMKNFLSLYKKRVSVKLSNSMIEMLMKNKPSDFMFVYCINHFRYLSWKALYLCAKLTPKCTGLIPFINDELAKSNCIFGKWREHSRRIDTDGRSERKSIKEVCRRTDLRIIFKDFDVLPKGFECYHHKRLL
;
A
#
# COMPACT_ATOMS: atom_id res chain seq x y z
N MET A 1 -31.81 0.83 5.75
CA MET A 1 -32.07 2.28 5.68
C MET A 1 -30.91 3.13 5.12
N VAL A 2 -29.68 2.61 4.98
CA VAL A 2 -28.51 3.42 4.53
C VAL A 2 -28.60 3.87 3.06
N PHE A 3 -29.17 3.06 2.16
CA PHE A 3 -29.17 3.36 0.72
C PHE A 3 -30.28 4.30 0.23
N THR A 4 -31.33 4.54 1.02
CA THR A 4 -32.50 5.33 0.57
C THR A 4 -32.18 6.82 0.38
N LYS A 5 -31.18 7.37 1.07
CA LYS A 5 -30.67 8.73 0.83
C LYS A 5 -29.69 8.80 -0.34
N MET A 6 -28.86 7.77 -0.51
CA MET A 6 -27.80 7.73 -1.54
C MET A 6 -28.31 7.40 -2.93
N MET A 7 -29.35 6.57 -3.05
CA MET A 7 -29.84 6.01 -4.30
C MET A 7 -31.32 6.26 -4.48
N GLN A 8 -31.70 6.85 -5.61
CA GLN A 8 -33.09 7.03 -5.99
C GLN A 8 -33.44 6.06 -7.13
N LYS A 9 -34.54 5.31 -6.98
CA LYS A 9 -34.98 4.39 -8.04
C LYS A 9 -35.37 5.18 -9.29
N CYS A 10 -34.85 4.78 -10.44
CA CYS A 10 -35.21 5.38 -11.71
C CYS A 10 -36.20 4.48 -12.45
N GLU A 11 -37.49 4.83 -12.39
CA GLU A 11 -38.56 4.01 -12.98
C GLU A 11 -38.42 3.89 -14.50
N ARG A 12 -37.99 4.97 -15.19
CA ARG A 12 -37.82 5.02 -16.65
C ARG A 12 -36.89 3.94 -17.22
N TYR A 13 -35.95 3.44 -16.42
CA TYR A 13 -34.98 2.40 -16.83
C TYR A 13 -35.19 1.06 -16.12
N SER A 14 -36.19 0.96 -15.24
CA SER A 14 -36.43 -0.22 -14.42
C SER A 14 -37.41 -1.18 -15.10
N LEU A 15 -36.98 -2.43 -15.32
CA LEU A 15 -37.80 -3.49 -15.92
C LEU A 15 -38.31 -4.46 -14.85
N GLY A 16 -39.13 -3.96 -13.92
CA GLY A 16 -39.83 -4.78 -12.94
C GLY A 16 -40.96 -5.60 -13.58
N LYS A 17 -41.49 -6.61 -12.86
CA LYS A 17 -42.61 -7.44 -13.36
C LYS A 17 -43.83 -6.59 -13.78
N LYS A 18 -44.13 -5.52 -13.03
CA LYS A 18 -45.22 -4.56 -13.35
C LYS A 18 -44.90 -3.65 -14.56
N SER A 19 -43.69 -3.10 -14.67
CA SER A 19 -43.34 -2.21 -15.80
C SER A 19 -43.19 -2.95 -17.13
N LYS A 20 -42.83 -4.25 -17.12
CA LYS A 20 -42.78 -5.07 -18.34
C LYS A 20 -44.12 -5.06 -19.07
N ARG A 21 -45.26 -5.16 -18.38
CA ARG A 21 -46.60 -5.23 -19.01
C ARG A 21 -46.95 -3.99 -19.85
N ASN A 22 -46.40 -2.82 -19.52
CA ASN A 22 -46.76 -1.54 -20.15
C ASN A 22 -45.82 -1.10 -21.30
N HIS A 23 -44.77 -1.87 -21.60
CA HIS A 23 -43.83 -1.56 -22.68
C HIS A 23 -43.99 -2.48 -23.88
N SER A 24 -43.95 -1.89 -25.08
CA SER A 24 -43.87 -2.61 -26.35
C SER A 24 -42.62 -3.50 -26.41
N LEU A 25 -42.61 -4.52 -27.28
CA LEU A 25 -41.44 -5.39 -27.48
C LEU A 25 -40.19 -4.61 -27.94
N LEU A 26 -40.39 -3.58 -28.78
CA LEU A 26 -39.35 -2.67 -29.25
C LEU A 26 -38.75 -1.84 -28.10
N ASP A 27 -39.60 -1.28 -27.23
CA ASP A 27 -39.13 -0.50 -26.07
C ASP A 27 -38.39 -1.37 -25.07
N ARG A 28 -38.87 -2.60 -24.84
CA ARG A 28 -38.17 -3.58 -24.01
C ARG A 28 -36.77 -3.91 -24.57
N ARG A 29 -36.60 -4.00 -25.89
CA ARG A 29 -35.29 -4.20 -26.54
C ARG A 29 -34.39 -2.98 -26.38
N LYS A 30 -34.89 -1.76 -26.62
CA LYS A 30 -34.15 -0.50 -26.41
C LYS A 30 -33.68 -0.34 -24.97
N LEU A 31 -34.56 -0.58 -23.99
CA LEU A 31 -34.23 -0.53 -22.57
C LEU A 31 -33.19 -1.60 -22.18
N LYS A 32 -33.28 -2.82 -22.72
CA LYS A 32 -32.25 -3.85 -22.52
C LYS A 32 -30.89 -3.41 -23.04
N LEU A 33 -30.83 -2.74 -24.21
CA LEU A 33 -29.60 -2.22 -24.79
C LEU A 33 -29.00 -1.11 -23.92
N LEU A 34 -29.81 -0.12 -23.54
CA LEU A 34 -29.39 0.97 -22.65
C LEU A 34 -28.84 0.45 -21.31
N ARG A 35 -29.48 -0.59 -20.74
CA ARG A 35 -29.03 -1.22 -19.49
C ARG A 35 -27.70 -1.95 -19.60
N LYS A 36 -27.23 -2.34 -20.79
CA LYS A 36 -25.90 -2.96 -20.94
C LYS A 36 -24.79 -1.99 -20.53
N ASN A 37 -24.99 -0.70 -20.79
CA ASN A 37 -24.00 0.36 -20.54
C ASN A 37 -24.05 0.90 -19.11
N ILE A 38 -25.06 0.52 -18.32
CA ILE A 38 -25.20 0.94 -16.92
C ILE A 38 -24.37 0.02 -16.02
N PRO A 39 -23.42 0.55 -15.24
CA PRO A 39 -22.54 -0.24 -14.38
C PRO A 39 -23.35 -0.98 -13.31
N LYS A 40 -22.86 -2.15 -12.92
CA LYS A 40 -23.49 -2.99 -11.88
C LYS A 40 -22.95 -2.61 -10.52
N LEU A 41 -23.83 -2.49 -9.53
CA LEU A 41 -23.47 -2.35 -8.13
C LEU A 41 -23.04 -3.70 -7.55
N TYR A 42 -21.90 -3.70 -6.88
CA TYR A 42 -21.37 -4.78 -6.06
C TYR A 42 -21.27 -4.30 -4.62
N LEU A 43 -21.61 -5.18 -3.69
CA LEU A 43 -21.45 -4.94 -2.26
C LEU A 43 -20.31 -5.82 -1.77
N THR A 44 -19.22 -5.20 -1.33
CA THR A 44 -18.13 -5.92 -0.66
C THR A 44 -18.37 -5.86 0.83
N LEU A 45 -18.52 -7.01 1.48
CA LEU A 45 -18.68 -7.10 2.93
C LEU A 45 -17.38 -6.68 3.63
N LYS A 46 -17.51 -5.91 4.71
CA LYS A 46 -16.40 -5.57 5.60
C LYS A 46 -16.54 -6.36 6.91
N PRO A 47 -15.43 -6.56 7.66
CA PRO A 47 -15.46 -7.29 8.92
C PRO A 47 -16.30 -6.65 10.04
N ASN A 48 -16.61 -5.36 9.94
CA ASN A 48 -17.35 -4.60 10.95
C ASN A 48 -18.85 -4.54 10.64
N ASP A 49 -19.40 -5.60 10.04
CA ASP A 49 -20.80 -5.70 9.57
C ASP A 49 -21.27 -4.55 8.65
N ASP A 50 -20.31 -3.81 8.10
CA ASP A 50 -20.52 -2.76 7.12
C ASP A 50 -20.33 -3.31 5.71
N CYS A 51 -20.78 -2.57 4.71
CA CYS A 51 -20.56 -2.92 3.31
C CYS A 51 -19.96 -1.75 2.53
N ARG A 52 -19.15 -2.09 1.54
CA ARG A 52 -18.58 -1.13 0.60
C ARG A 52 -19.32 -1.24 -0.74
N PRO A 53 -20.17 -0.26 -1.09
CA PRO A 53 -20.79 -0.24 -2.41
C PRO A 53 -19.75 0.19 -3.46
N ILE A 54 -19.51 -0.67 -4.44
CA ILE A 54 -18.58 -0.44 -5.55
C ILE A 54 -19.33 -0.65 -6.86
N VAL A 55 -19.16 0.25 -7.83
CA VAL A 55 -19.68 0.04 -9.18
C VAL A 55 -18.64 -0.58 -10.08
N CYS A 56 -19.04 -1.61 -10.82
CA CYS A 56 -18.23 -2.23 -11.84
C CYS A 56 -18.85 -1.98 -13.21
N TYR A 57 -18.06 -1.36 -14.08
CA TYR A 57 -18.37 -1.29 -15.50
C TYR A 57 -18.19 -2.68 -16.11
N LYS A 58 -19.05 -3.05 -17.06
CA LYS A 58 -18.81 -4.27 -17.83
C LYS A 58 -17.50 -4.10 -18.60
N ASN A 59 -16.67 -5.14 -18.61
CA ASN A 59 -15.44 -5.24 -19.41
C ASN A 59 -15.73 -5.31 -20.93
N GLU A 60 -16.69 -4.56 -21.45
CA GLU A 60 -16.69 -4.28 -22.88
C GLU A 60 -15.47 -3.38 -23.11
N ALA A 61 -14.56 -3.82 -23.97
CA ALA A 61 -13.28 -3.17 -24.18
C ALA A 61 -13.53 -1.71 -24.56
N LEU A 62 -13.32 -0.80 -23.60
CA LEU A 62 -13.34 0.64 -23.86
C LEU A 62 -12.53 0.89 -25.12
N SER A 63 -13.10 1.64 -26.06
CA SER A 63 -12.38 2.00 -27.26
C SER A 63 -11.09 2.73 -26.88
N ILE A 64 -10.07 2.62 -27.72
CA ILE A 64 -8.79 3.31 -27.50
C ILE A 64 -9.03 4.81 -27.31
N SER A 65 -9.93 5.40 -28.11
CA SER A 65 -10.34 6.81 -27.99
C SER A 65 -10.92 7.14 -26.61
N GLU A 66 -11.80 6.30 -26.06
CA GLU A 66 -12.35 6.52 -24.71
C GLU A 66 -11.29 6.43 -23.63
N LYS A 67 -10.35 5.48 -23.73
CA LYS A 67 -9.23 5.38 -22.79
C LYS A 67 -8.38 6.66 -22.80
N TYR A 68 -8.09 7.21 -23.98
CA TYR A 68 -7.38 8.48 -24.11
C TYR A 68 -8.17 9.64 -23.50
N LYS A 69 -9.47 9.77 -23.79
CA LYS A 69 -10.32 10.80 -23.17
C LYS A 69 -10.33 10.73 -21.65
N ILE A 70 -10.38 9.52 -21.09
CA ILE A 70 -10.31 9.32 -19.63
C ILE A 70 -8.95 9.76 -19.09
N LYS A 71 -7.86 9.34 -19.74
CA LYS A 71 -6.49 9.70 -19.35
C LYS A 71 -6.27 11.22 -19.40
N ASP A 72 -6.76 11.88 -20.44
CA ASP A 72 -6.64 13.33 -20.60
C ASP A 72 -7.42 14.09 -19.52
N ARG A 73 -8.65 13.65 -19.21
CA ARG A 73 -9.44 14.25 -18.12
C ARG A 73 -8.82 14.02 -16.74
N LEU A 74 -8.25 12.85 -16.49
CA LEU A 74 -7.51 12.59 -15.25
C LEU A 74 -6.26 13.47 -15.15
N ARG A 75 -5.56 13.70 -16.28
CA ARG A 75 -4.43 14.64 -16.32
C ARG A 75 -4.87 16.07 -16.05
N PHE A 76 -6.01 16.48 -16.61
CA PHE A 76 -6.61 17.79 -16.35
C PHE A 76 -6.99 17.96 -14.87
N LEU A 77 -7.64 16.97 -14.24
CA LEU A 77 -7.95 17.02 -12.80
C LEU A 77 -6.69 17.12 -11.93
N ARG A 78 -5.63 16.40 -12.29
CA ARG A 78 -4.33 16.51 -11.60
C ARG A 78 -3.73 17.91 -11.74
N LEU A 79 -3.84 18.52 -12.93
CA LEU A 79 -3.40 19.89 -13.15
C LEU A 79 -4.15 20.86 -12.23
N LEU A 80 -5.46 20.71 -12.05
CA LEU A 80 -6.27 21.55 -11.16
C LEU A 80 -5.94 21.36 -9.67
N THR A 81 -5.41 20.20 -9.29
CA THR A 81 -5.10 19.88 -7.88
C THR A 81 -3.79 20.54 -7.44
N SER A 82 -2.87 20.86 -8.37
CA SER A 82 -1.59 21.54 -8.11
C SER A 82 -0.67 20.90 -7.07
N LYS A 83 -0.93 19.66 -6.62
CA LYS A 83 -0.15 18.98 -5.58
C LYS A 83 0.90 18.05 -6.21
N PRO A 84 2.21 18.26 -5.98
CA PRO A 84 3.24 17.32 -6.41
C PRO A 84 3.12 16.02 -5.60
N LEU A 85 3.34 14.88 -6.26
CA LEU A 85 3.36 13.57 -5.62
C LEU A 85 4.70 13.38 -4.88
N ALA A 86 4.84 14.02 -3.72
CA ALA A 86 5.98 13.81 -2.85
C ALA A 86 5.86 12.44 -2.16
N LYS A 87 6.90 11.60 -2.29
CA LYS A 87 6.95 10.30 -1.62
C LYS A 87 7.04 10.49 -0.11
N LEU A 88 6.25 9.72 0.64
CA LEU A 88 6.27 9.66 2.10
C LEU A 88 7.69 9.51 2.64
N GLU A 89 8.48 8.61 2.04
CA GLU A 89 9.85 8.32 2.49
C GLU A 89 10.76 9.56 2.46
N ASN A 90 10.59 10.43 1.46
CA ASN A 90 11.40 11.63 1.30
C ASN A 90 11.00 12.68 2.34
N GLN A 91 9.70 12.90 2.52
CA GLN A 91 9.19 13.86 3.50
C GLN A 91 9.54 13.43 4.93
N TYR A 92 9.43 12.14 5.23
CA TYR A 92 9.81 11.60 6.54
C TYR A 92 11.32 11.67 6.78
N LYS A 93 12.15 11.47 5.75
CA LYS A 93 13.60 11.70 5.85
C LYS A 93 13.91 13.15 6.21
N THR A 94 13.26 14.11 5.56
CA THR A 94 13.41 15.54 5.88
C THR A 94 12.97 15.85 7.31
N LEU A 95 11.84 15.30 7.77
CA LEU A 95 11.39 15.42 9.15
C LEU A 95 12.46 14.91 10.12
N HIS A 96 12.99 13.71 9.89
CA HIS A 96 14.00 13.12 10.76
C HIS A 96 15.28 13.97 10.81
N THR A 97 15.75 14.50 9.68
CA THR A 97 16.91 15.41 9.65
C THR A 97 16.64 16.68 10.48
N LYS A 98 15.46 17.29 10.35
CA LYS A 98 15.06 18.45 11.17
C LYS A 98 14.98 18.10 12.65
N TRP A 99 14.43 16.95 12.99
CA TRP A 99 14.33 16.44 14.36
C TRP A 99 15.71 16.27 15.01
N LEU A 100 16.68 15.70 14.27
CA LEU A 100 18.06 15.61 14.75
C LEU A 100 18.69 17.00 14.97
N ALA A 101 18.51 17.92 14.01
CA ALA A 101 19.04 19.28 14.11
C ALA A 101 18.44 20.08 15.28
N ALA A 102 17.18 19.81 15.63
CA ALA A 102 16.48 20.42 16.77
C ALA A 102 16.80 19.75 18.12
N ASN A 103 17.83 18.92 18.20
CA ASN A 103 18.20 18.16 19.40
C ASN A 103 17.12 17.17 19.89
N LYS A 104 16.45 16.51 18.93
CA LYS A 104 15.48 15.42 19.17
C LYS A 104 14.35 15.79 20.14
N PRO A 105 13.57 16.86 19.88
CA PRO A 105 12.45 17.22 20.74
C PRO A 105 11.41 16.10 20.80
N LYS A 106 10.57 16.09 21.85
CA LYS A 106 9.39 15.21 21.88
C LYS A 106 8.47 15.56 20.71
N LEU A 107 8.00 14.53 20.00
CA LEU A 107 7.08 14.69 18.88
C LEU A 107 5.68 14.19 19.23
N TYR A 108 4.69 14.88 18.68
CA TYR A 108 3.27 14.62 18.83
C TYR A 108 2.72 14.12 17.49
N PHE A 109 2.27 12.88 17.49
CA PHE A 109 1.74 12.19 16.33
C PHE A 109 0.22 12.17 16.41
N ILE A 110 -0.41 12.36 15.25
CA ILE A 110 -1.85 12.23 15.07
C ILE A 110 -2.06 11.43 13.78
N LYS A 111 -2.68 10.27 13.91
CA LYS A 111 -3.20 9.49 12.77
C LYS A 111 -4.70 9.54 12.80
N THR A 112 -5.34 9.85 11.68
CA THR A 112 -6.80 9.83 11.54
C THR A 112 -7.25 9.20 10.22
N ASP A 113 -8.46 8.69 10.20
CA ASP A 113 -9.15 8.05 9.05
C ASP A 113 -10.42 8.86 8.77
N LEU A 114 -10.69 9.19 7.51
CA LEU A 114 -11.97 9.75 7.11
C LEU A 114 -12.94 8.64 6.72
N SER A 115 -14.04 8.53 7.46
CA SER A 115 -15.11 7.59 7.15
C SER A 115 -15.78 7.92 5.80
N ASN A 116 -15.92 6.92 4.93
CA ASN A 116 -16.62 7.04 3.64
C ASN A 116 -16.21 8.28 2.82
N ALA A 117 -14.91 8.56 2.68
CA ALA A 117 -14.44 9.78 2.05
C ALA A 117 -15.06 10.07 0.67
N PHE A 118 -15.30 9.06 -0.16
CA PHE A 118 -16.01 9.24 -1.42
C PHE A 118 -17.47 9.65 -1.23
N GLY A 119 -18.22 8.94 -0.38
CA GLY A 119 -19.64 9.19 -0.16
C GLY A 119 -19.93 10.50 0.58
N SER A 120 -18.97 10.99 1.37
CA SER A 120 -19.10 12.23 2.17
C SER A 120 -18.87 13.51 1.35
N ILE A 121 -18.49 13.41 0.08
CA ILE A 121 -18.23 14.59 -0.76
C ILE A 121 -19.53 15.32 -1.12
N ASN A 122 -19.61 16.60 -0.74
CA ASN A 122 -20.68 17.47 -1.20
C ASN A 122 -20.44 17.86 -2.69
N ARG A 123 -21.32 17.40 -3.59
CA ARG A 123 -21.23 17.61 -5.04
C ARG A 123 -21.35 19.07 -5.46
N GLU A 124 -22.15 19.86 -4.76
CA GLU A 124 -22.31 21.29 -5.04
C GLU A 124 -21.02 22.03 -4.68
N LYS A 125 -20.46 21.76 -3.49
CA LYS A 125 -19.17 22.31 -3.08
C LYS A 125 -18.05 21.87 -4.02
N LEU A 126 -18.00 20.59 -4.41
CA LEU A 126 -17.05 20.09 -5.42
C LEU A 126 -17.18 20.85 -6.76
N SER A 127 -18.40 21.14 -7.21
CA SER A 127 -18.62 21.89 -8.45
C SER A 127 -18.11 23.33 -8.34
N LYS A 128 -18.28 23.98 -7.19
CA LYS A 128 -17.71 25.30 -6.90
C LYS A 128 -16.17 25.27 -6.89
N ILE A 129 -15.58 24.28 -6.22
CA ILE A 129 -14.12 24.07 -6.17
C ILE A 129 -13.56 23.85 -7.59
N LEU A 130 -14.21 23.02 -8.40
CA LEU A 130 -13.82 22.78 -9.79
C LEU A 130 -13.78 24.07 -10.61
N LEU A 131 -14.81 24.91 -10.48
CA LEU A 131 -14.89 26.21 -11.15
C LEU A 131 -13.77 27.14 -10.67
N GLU A 132 -13.59 27.27 -9.36
CA GLU A 132 -12.56 28.13 -8.76
C GLU A 132 -11.16 27.76 -9.24
N ARG A 133 -10.79 26.47 -9.14
CA ARG A 133 -9.49 25.97 -9.59
C ARG A 133 -9.30 26.15 -11.10
N HIS A 134 -10.34 25.92 -11.88
CA HIS A 134 -10.31 26.18 -13.32
C HIS A 134 -10.00 27.65 -13.63
N LEU A 135 -10.67 28.59 -12.98
CA LEU A 135 -10.44 30.02 -13.16
C LEU A 135 -9.02 30.42 -12.73
N SER A 136 -8.52 29.90 -11.61
CA SER A 136 -7.15 30.13 -11.17
C SER A 136 -6.12 29.61 -12.18
N CYS A 137 -6.31 28.41 -12.74
CA CYS A 137 -5.46 27.90 -13.81
C CYS A 137 -5.51 28.75 -15.09
N GLN A 138 -6.70 29.27 -15.46
CA GLN A 138 -6.85 30.16 -16.62
C GLN A 138 -6.11 31.49 -16.44
N LYS A 139 -6.10 32.04 -15.22
CA LYS A 139 -5.38 33.27 -14.89
C LYS A 139 -3.86 33.06 -14.92
N ALA A 140 -3.38 31.94 -14.39
CA ALA A 140 -1.95 31.64 -14.31
C ALA A 140 -1.31 31.26 -15.66
N GLU A 141 -2.07 30.64 -16.57
CA GLU A 141 -1.58 30.26 -17.89
C GLU A 141 -1.31 31.50 -18.77
N LYS A 142 -0.21 31.51 -19.52
CA LYS A 142 0.13 32.61 -20.45
C LYS A 142 -0.14 32.22 -21.89
N CYS A 143 -0.01 30.94 -22.24
CA CYS A 143 -0.22 30.44 -23.59
C CYS A 143 -1.71 30.37 -23.94
N LEU A 144 -2.12 31.15 -24.96
CA LEU A 144 -3.52 31.21 -25.42
C LEU A 144 -4.06 29.83 -25.86
N ASN A 145 -3.23 29.03 -26.53
CA ASN A 145 -3.62 27.69 -26.97
C ASN A 145 -3.90 26.75 -25.79
N MET A 146 -3.08 26.82 -24.73
CA MET A 146 -3.32 26.06 -23.50
C MET A 146 -4.57 26.54 -22.77
N LYS A 147 -4.83 27.85 -22.70
CA LYS A 147 -6.09 28.39 -22.15
C LYS A 147 -7.31 27.81 -22.85
N LYS A 148 -7.33 27.83 -24.19
CA LYS A 148 -8.42 27.24 -24.98
C LYS A 148 -8.59 25.76 -24.68
N LYS A 149 -7.50 25.00 -24.60
CA LYS A 149 -7.50 23.57 -24.27
C LYS A 149 -8.05 23.29 -22.87
N ILE A 150 -7.60 24.02 -21.86
CA ILE A 150 -8.06 23.92 -20.46
C ILE A 150 -9.55 24.24 -20.37
N ALA A 151 -10.02 25.29 -21.05
CA ALA A 151 -11.43 25.65 -21.09
C ALA A 151 -12.31 24.57 -21.73
N GLN A 152 -11.84 23.97 -22.83
CA GLN A 152 -12.52 22.85 -23.47
C GLN A 152 -12.60 21.64 -22.54
N GLN A 153 -11.47 21.25 -21.90
CA GLN A 153 -11.44 20.13 -20.96
C GLN A 153 -12.39 20.35 -19.77
N TYR A 154 -12.44 21.57 -19.24
CA TYR A 154 -13.39 21.94 -18.18
C TYR A 154 -14.84 21.75 -18.63
N ARG A 155 -15.23 22.31 -19.79
CA ARG A 155 -16.58 22.16 -20.35
C ARG A 155 -16.97 20.70 -20.54
N ASP A 156 -16.07 19.91 -21.10
CA ASP A 156 -16.30 18.48 -21.37
C ASP A 156 -16.46 17.67 -20.07
N LEU A 157 -15.67 18.00 -19.05
CA LEU A 157 -15.77 17.36 -17.73
C LEU A 157 -17.07 17.74 -17.04
N VAL A 158 -17.42 19.03 -16.96
CA VAL A 158 -18.67 19.50 -16.33
C VAL A 158 -19.89 18.90 -17.03
N THR A 159 -19.87 18.83 -18.36
CA THR A 159 -20.94 18.19 -19.14
C THR A 159 -21.09 16.71 -18.79
N GLU A 160 -20.00 15.99 -18.55
CA GLU A 160 -20.08 14.61 -18.10
C GLU A 160 -20.57 14.49 -16.64
N LEU A 161 -20.10 15.35 -15.74
CA LEU A 161 -20.48 15.32 -14.32
C LEU A 161 -21.93 15.74 -14.05
N ARG A 162 -22.55 16.52 -14.95
CA ARG A 162 -23.97 16.86 -14.90
C ARG A 162 -24.89 15.70 -15.27
N LYS A 163 -24.37 14.66 -15.94
CA LYS A 163 -25.18 13.49 -16.29
C LYS A 163 -25.52 12.71 -15.03
N PRO A 164 -26.76 12.20 -14.89
CA PRO A 164 -27.12 11.38 -13.76
C PRO A 164 -26.25 10.12 -13.73
N ILE A 165 -25.67 9.83 -12.57
CA ILE A 165 -24.86 8.61 -12.39
C ILE A 165 -25.81 7.45 -12.16
N LEU A 166 -26.10 6.70 -13.21
CA LEU A 166 -26.97 5.53 -13.16
C LEU A 166 -26.20 4.28 -12.75
N ILE A 167 -26.80 3.47 -11.89
CA ILE A 167 -26.25 2.20 -11.41
C ILE A 167 -27.33 1.12 -11.39
N ARG A 168 -26.93 -0.14 -11.53
CA ARG A 168 -27.86 -1.27 -11.60
C ARG A 168 -27.64 -2.24 -10.45
N ALA A 169 -28.72 -2.54 -9.71
CA ALA A 169 -28.78 -3.65 -8.79
C ALA A 169 -29.84 -4.65 -9.26
N GLY A 170 -29.41 -5.83 -9.71
CA GLY A 170 -30.28 -6.84 -10.32
C GLY A 170 -31.01 -6.30 -11.56
N SER A 171 -32.35 -6.33 -11.52
CA SER A 171 -33.25 -5.85 -12.58
C SER A 171 -33.52 -4.34 -12.53
N THR A 172 -33.15 -3.67 -11.43
CA THR A 172 -33.55 -2.31 -11.12
C THR A 172 -32.41 -1.33 -11.38
N VAL A 173 -32.76 -0.14 -11.87
CA VAL A 173 -31.81 0.95 -12.11
C VAL A 173 -32.08 2.06 -11.10
N TYR A 174 -30.99 2.58 -10.53
CA TYR A 174 -31.01 3.66 -9.57
C TYR A 174 -30.11 4.79 -10.08
N GLU A 175 -30.41 6.00 -9.66
CA GLU A 175 -29.51 7.14 -9.77
C GLU A 175 -28.80 7.35 -8.44
N TRP A 176 -27.49 7.56 -8.49
CA TRP A 176 -26.67 7.86 -7.32
C TRP A 176 -26.65 9.37 -7.06
N LYS A 177 -27.22 9.79 -5.92
CA LYS A 177 -27.49 11.20 -5.60
C LYS A 177 -26.43 11.86 -4.73
N GLU A 178 -25.86 11.13 -3.78
CA GLU A 178 -25.00 11.71 -2.74
C GLU A 178 -23.54 11.26 -2.88
N GLY A 179 -22.57 12.16 -2.71
CA GLY A 179 -21.16 11.77 -2.78
C GLY A 179 -20.67 11.32 -4.16
N LEU A 180 -19.43 10.86 -4.20
CA LEU A 180 -18.82 10.20 -5.35
C LEU A 180 -19.01 8.69 -5.28
N VAL A 181 -19.18 8.05 -6.43
CA VAL A 181 -19.36 6.60 -6.51
C VAL A 181 -18.01 5.91 -6.54
N GLN A 182 -17.78 4.92 -5.67
CA GLN A 182 -16.57 4.10 -5.73
C GLN A 182 -16.59 3.18 -6.96
N GLY A 183 -15.48 3.12 -7.68
CA GLY A 183 -15.38 2.41 -8.97
C GLY A 183 -15.70 3.28 -10.19
N TYR A 184 -16.19 4.52 -10.00
CA TYR A 184 -16.26 5.49 -11.08
C TYR A 184 -14.88 6.05 -11.43
N LYS A 185 -14.60 6.10 -12.73
CA LYS A 185 -13.29 6.43 -13.33
C LYS A 185 -12.66 7.75 -12.89
N TYR A 186 -13.45 8.77 -12.53
CA TYR A 186 -12.91 10.06 -12.07
C TYR A 186 -13.03 10.28 -10.55
N SER A 187 -13.75 9.41 -9.83
CA SER A 187 -13.94 9.59 -8.39
C SER A 187 -12.63 9.76 -7.63
N PRO A 188 -11.55 8.99 -7.87
CA PRO A 188 -10.29 9.18 -7.17
C PRO A 188 -9.69 10.58 -7.34
N ALA A 189 -9.67 11.10 -8.57
CA ALA A 189 -9.08 12.41 -8.86
C ALA A 189 -9.97 13.58 -8.38
N LEU A 190 -11.30 13.43 -8.46
CA LEU A 190 -12.25 14.41 -7.92
C LEU A 190 -12.21 14.44 -6.38
N SER A 191 -12.08 13.28 -5.74
CA SER A 191 -11.90 13.18 -4.30
C SER A 191 -10.60 13.85 -3.86
N GLU A 192 -9.50 13.60 -4.56
CA GLU A 192 -8.21 14.24 -4.25
C GLU A 192 -8.29 15.76 -4.40
N LEU A 193 -8.93 16.27 -5.46
CA LEU A 193 -9.16 17.70 -5.65
C LEU A 193 -9.98 18.31 -4.50
N TYR A 194 -11.06 17.64 -4.11
CA TYR A 194 -11.96 18.08 -3.04
C TYR A 194 -11.22 18.17 -1.70
N TYR A 195 -10.55 17.09 -1.30
CA TYR A 195 -9.86 17.03 -0.03
C TYR A 195 -8.62 17.91 0.00
N THR A 196 -7.91 18.09 -1.11
CA THR A 196 -6.81 19.07 -1.20
C THR A 196 -7.31 20.50 -0.96
N TYR A 197 -8.46 20.87 -1.53
CA TYR A 197 -9.05 22.17 -1.27
C TYR A 197 -9.46 22.35 0.20
N LEU A 198 -10.02 21.31 0.82
CA LEU A 198 -10.32 21.35 2.25
C LEU A 198 -9.07 21.38 3.11
N ASP A 199 -7.99 20.71 2.69
CA ASP A 199 -6.72 20.75 3.40
C ASP A 199 -6.18 22.19 3.42
N GLU A 200 -6.23 22.90 2.29
CA GLU A 200 -5.81 24.30 2.19
C GLU A 200 -6.71 25.23 3.02
N LEU A 201 -8.00 24.91 3.15
CA LEU A 201 -8.95 25.72 3.90
C LEU A 201 -8.84 25.54 5.41
N TYR A 202 -8.73 24.29 5.87
CA TYR A 202 -8.78 23.96 7.31
C TYR A 202 -7.39 23.82 7.93
N PHE A 203 -6.37 23.49 7.13
CA PHE A 203 -5.02 23.23 7.63
C PHE A 203 -3.98 24.20 7.05
N SER A 204 -4.38 25.40 6.63
CA SER A 204 -3.46 26.39 6.04
C SER A 204 -2.21 26.64 6.90
N GLU A 205 -2.39 26.79 8.21
CA GLU A 205 -1.29 27.04 9.15
C GLU A 205 -0.43 25.78 9.39
N HIS A 206 -1.04 24.59 9.31
CA HIS A 206 -0.31 23.32 9.46
C HIS A 206 0.44 22.91 8.19
N LEU A 207 0.07 23.45 7.02
CA LEU A 207 0.78 23.26 5.76
C LEU A 207 2.01 24.18 5.63
N LYS A 208 2.04 25.31 6.35
CA LYS A 208 3.20 26.20 6.38
C LYS A 208 4.36 25.50 7.06
N THR A 209 5.50 25.45 6.38
CA THR A 209 6.76 24.96 6.95
C THR A 209 7.59 26.18 7.35
N THR A 210 7.88 26.33 8.64
CA THR A 210 8.92 27.26 9.11
C THR A 210 10.23 26.48 9.31
N ASP A 211 11.37 27.16 9.17
CA ASP A 211 12.68 26.48 9.25
C ASP A 211 12.95 25.92 10.64
N ASN A 212 12.39 26.54 11.69
CA ASN A 212 12.62 26.18 13.08
C ASN A 212 11.65 25.12 13.65
N GLN A 213 10.64 24.68 12.89
CA GLN A 213 9.65 23.71 13.36
C GLN A 213 9.83 22.33 12.74
N VAL A 214 9.75 21.30 13.58
CA VAL A 214 9.75 19.89 13.16
C VAL A 214 8.32 19.45 12.90
N LYS A 215 7.83 19.67 11.67
CA LYS A 215 6.45 19.37 11.27
C LYS A 215 6.37 18.48 10.03
N LEU A 216 5.39 17.57 10.02
CA LEU A 216 5.00 16.75 8.86
C LEU A 216 3.48 16.70 8.73
N PHE A 217 2.96 17.04 7.55
CA PHE A 217 1.56 16.85 7.19
C PHE A 217 1.47 15.95 5.95
N ILE A 218 0.87 14.77 6.10
CA ILE A 218 0.65 13.85 4.98
C ILE A 218 -0.78 13.36 4.99
N ARG A 219 -1.41 13.42 3.81
CA ARG A 219 -2.68 12.76 3.52
C ARG A 219 -2.48 11.81 2.35
N VAL A 220 -3.01 10.60 2.49
CA VAL A 220 -3.13 9.64 1.39
C VAL A 220 -4.57 9.18 1.30
N VAL A 221 -5.27 9.71 0.30
CA VAL A 221 -6.72 9.52 0.12
C VAL A 221 -7.46 10.02 1.37
N ASP A 222 -7.87 9.11 2.26
CA ASP A 222 -8.69 9.30 3.45
C ASP A 222 -7.91 9.17 4.77
N ASP A 223 -6.69 8.66 4.75
CA ASP A 223 -5.83 8.60 5.94
C ASP A 223 -4.94 9.86 6.04
N TYR A 224 -4.85 10.44 7.23
CA TYR A 224 -3.91 11.51 7.57
C TYR A 224 -2.87 11.03 8.59
N LEU A 225 -1.66 11.54 8.46
CA LEU A 225 -0.60 11.49 9.44
C LEU A 225 -0.05 12.91 9.63
N TYR A 226 -0.18 13.41 10.86
CA TYR A 226 0.38 14.68 11.28
C TYR A 226 1.40 14.46 12.39
N ILE A 227 2.55 15.14 12.30
CA ILE A 227 3.62 15.08 13.29
C ILE A 227 4.10 16.50 13.55
N THR A 228 4.23 16.89 14.82
CA THR A 228 4.72 18.21 15.23
C THR A 228 5.51 18.11 16.54
N ASP A 229 6.43 19.04 16.79
CA ASP A 229 7.16 19.19 18.05
C ASP A 229 6.41 20.05 19.10
N SER A 230 5.26 20.62 18.74
CA SER A 230 4.43 21.45 19.61
C SER A 230 3.11 20.78 19.98
N LEU A 231 2.86 20.57 21.27
CA LEU A 231 1.59 20.02 21.76
C LEU A 231 0.40 20.94 21.42
N SER A 232 0.59 22.26 21.54
CA SER A 232 -0.44 23.25 21.20
C SER A 232 -0.84 23.16 19.71
N ASP A 233 0.15 23.00 18.83
CA ASP A 233 -0.09 22.83 17.40
C ASP A 233 -0.74 21.47 17.08
N ALA A 234 -0.43 20.42 17.84
CA ALA A 234 -1.10 19.12 17.73
C ALA A 234 -2.58 19.20 18.15
N LEU A 235 -2.89 19.88 19.24
CA LEU A 235 -4.27 20.10 19.70
C LEU A 235 -5.05 20.97 18.70
N SER A 236 -4.44 22.07 18.23
CA SER A 236 -5.02 22.92 17.19
C SER A 236 -5.30 22.15 15.89
N PHE A 237 -4.46 21.17 15.53
CA PHE A 237 -4.74 20.29 14.40
C PHE A 237 -5.98 19.42 14.61
N LEU A 238 -6.21 18.89 15.82
CA LEU A 238 -7.43 18.13 16.15
C LEU A 238 -8.67 19.01 16.08
N ASP A 239 -8.57 20.26 16.54
CA ASP A 239 -9.64 21.25 16.42
C ASP A 239 -9.95 21.54 14.95
N ALA A 240 -8.90 21.77 14.13
CA ALA A 240 -9.06 21.96 12.69
C ALA A 240 -9.70 20.74 12.01
N LEU A 241 -9.34 19.52 12.44
CA LEU A 241 -9.90 18.27 11.94
C LEU A 241 -11.40 18.15 12.21
N SER A 242 -11.91 18.72 13.31
CA SER A 242 -13.35 18.71 13.64
C SER A 242 -14.24 19.41 12.59
N ASN A 243 -13.65 20.23 11.70
CA ASN A 243 -14.36 20.83 10.56
C ASN A 243 -14.78 19.80 9.50
N TYR A 244 -14.17 18.60 9.50
CA TYR A 244 -14.61 17.49 8.65
C TYR A 244 -15.82 16.80 9.28
N ARG A 245 -16.90 16.66 8.49
CA ARG A 245 -18.12 15.98 8.93
C ARG A 245 -17.98 14.47 9.10
N ASN A 246 -16.89 13.89 8.60
CA ASN A 246 -16.75 12.44 8.42
C ASN A 246 -15.46 11.88 9.04
N VAL A 247 -14.91 12.54 10.07
CA VAL A 247 -13.77 12.01 10.84
C VAL A 247 -14.18 10.73 11.55
N ASN A 248 -13.32 9.71 11.49
CA ASN A 248 -13.52 8.46 12.21
C ASN A 248 -12.71 8.47 13.51
N TYR A 249 -13.26 9.08 14.56
CA TYR A 249 -12.58 9.23 15.85
C TYR A 249 -12.20 7.90 16.51
N GLU A 250 -12.97 6.82 16.28
CA GLU A 250 -12.64 5.48 16.77
C GLU A 250 -11.31 4.93 16.21
N LYS A 251 -10.93 5.40 15.01
CA LYS A 251 -9.67 5.05 14.35
C LYS A 251 -8.62 6.15 14.43
N THR A 252 -8.94 7.26 15.10
CA THR A 252 -7.95 8.31 15.39
C THR A 252 -7.07 7.83 16.53
N VAL A 253 -5.76 8.00 16.38
CA VAL A 253 -4.75 7.58 17.36
C VAL A 253 -3.74 8.70 17.54
N VAL A 254 -3.39 8.98 18.79
CA VAL A 254 -2.40 9.98 19.19
C VAL A 254 -1.39 9.39 20.16
N ASN A 255 -0.25 10.04 20.38
CA ASN A 255 0.75 9.65 21.39
C ASN A 255 0.85 10.64 22.56
N PHE A 256 -0.23 11.39 22.81
CA PHE A 256 -0.33 12.32 23.94
C PHE A 256 -1.71 12.21 24.60
N PRO A 257 -1.83 12.60 25.88
CA PRO A 257 -3.11 12.54 26.59
C PRO A 257 -4.20 13.32 25.86
N HIS A 258 -5.33 12.66 25.62
CA HIS A 258 -6.54 13.25 25.05
C HIS A 258 -7.75 12.48 25.59
N GLU A 259 -8.83 13.17 25.93
CA GLU A 259 -9.96 12.58 26.68
C GLU A 259 -10.68 11.45 25.94
N SER A 260 -10.86 11.60 24.62
CA SER A 260 -11.70 10.72 23.81
C SER A 260 -10.96 9.94 22.72
N ILE A 261 -9.64 10.14 22.56
CA ILE A 261 -8.87 9.57 21.45
C ILE A 261 -7.89 8.52 21.99
N LYS A 262 -7.74 7.42 21.25
CA LYS A 262 -6.85 6.33 21.63
C LYS A 262 -5.38 6.79 21.70
N LEU A 263 -4.75 6.54 22.85
CA LEU A 263 -3.32 6.72 23.06
C LEU A 263 -2.51 5.52 22.54
N SER A 264 -1.43 5.76 21.79
CA SER A 264 -0.48 4.76 21.33
C SER A 264 0.88 5.37 21.03
N GLU A 265 1.96 4.72 21.46
CA GLU A 265 3.34 5.07 21.08
C GLU A 265 3.78 4.44 19.74
N ASP A 266 2.96 3.54 19.21
CA ASP A 266 3.14 2.93 17.91
C ASP A 266 1.98 3.35 17.00
N ILE A 267 2.29 4.16 15.99
CA ILE A 267 1.29 4.72 15.07
C ILE A 267 1.32 3.93 13.76
N PHE A 268 0.18 3.36 13.36
CA PHE A 268 0.08 2.58 12.13
C PHE A 268 -0.47 3.44 10.98
N PHE A 269 0.31 3.57 9.90
CA PHE A 269 -0.07 4.36 8.73
C PHE A 269 0.51 3.75 7.45
N LEU A 270 -0.33 3.55 6.44
CA LEU A 270 0.03 3.02 5.11
C LEU A 270 0.82 1.69 5.11
N GLY A 271 0.53 0.80 6.06
CA GLY A 271 1.22 -0.49 6.18
C GLY A 271 2.57 -0.43 6.91
N TYR A 272 2.90 0.72 7.50
CA TYR A 272 4.05 0.92 8.38
C TYR A 272 3.59 1.15 9.82
N CYS A 273 4.51 0.94 10.75
CA CYS A 273 4.39 1.26 12.16
C CYS A 273 5.50 2.24 12.53
N TYR A 274 5.13 3.40 13.05
CA TYR A 274 6.02 4.48 13.44
C TYR A 274 6.15 4.49 14.95
N ASN A 275 7.36 4.27 15.46
CA ASN A 275 7.63 4.47 16.87
C ASN A 275 7.84 5.95 17.13
N THR A 276 6.95 6.55 17.91
CA THR A 276 6.90 8.01 18.15
C THR A 276 8.10 8.55 18.91
N SER A 277 8.74 7.71 19.73
CA SER A 277 9.88 8.10 20.56
C SER A 277 11.21 8.05 19.80
N THR A 278 11.38 7.06 18.92
CA THR A 278 12.65 6.81 18.22
C THR A 278 12.63 7.23 16.75
N LEU A 279 11.46 7.56 16.20
CA LEU A 279 11.20 7.76 14.77
C LEU A 279 11.53 6.57 13.88
N GLN A 280 11.76 5.39 14.47
CA GLN A 280 11.98 4.15 13.72
C GLN A 280 10.70 3.72 13.02
N VAL A 281 10.87 3.18 11.82
CA VAL A 281 9.79 2.73 10.95
C VAL A 281 9.90 1.24 10.75
N SER A 282 8.85 0.53 11.15
CA SER A 282 8.73 -0.91 11.01
C SER A 282 7.52 -1.31 10.15
N ARG A 283 7.42 -2.60 9.86
CA ARG A 283 6.29 -3.17 9.12
C ARG A 283 5.05 -3.22 10.03
N ALA A 284 3.88 -2.89 9.50
CA ALA A 284 2.65 -3.14 10.24
C ALA A 284 2.48 -4.66 10.50
N SER A 285 1.99 -4.99 11.69
CA SER A 285 1.84 -6.39 12.15
C SER A 285 0.83 -7.20 11.34
N ASN A 286 -0.14 -6.53 10.70
CA ASN A 286 -1.15 -7.15 9.86
C ASN A 286 -0.57 -7.90 8.64
N ILE A 287 0.67 -7.60 8.23
CA ILE A 287 1.35 -8.32 7.15
C ILE A 287 1.50 -9.81 7.49
N PHE A 288 1.59 -10.15 8.78
CA PHE A 288 1.79 -11.50 9.27
C PHE A 288 0.49 -12.31 9.38
N ALA A 289 -0.65 -11.63 9.53
CA ALA A 289 -1.94 -12.27 9.80
C ALA A 289 -2.50 -13.02 8.58
N GLY A 290 -3.04 -14.22 8.82
CA GLY A 290 -3.71 -15.04 7.82
C GLY A 290 -2.78 -15.83 6.90
N GLN A 291 -3.26 -17.01 6.47
CA GLN A 291 -2.51 -17.93 5.63
C GLN A 291 -2.05 -17.32 4.30
N MET A 292 -0.82 -17.63 3.91
CA MET A 292 -0.18 -17.10 2.70
C MET A 292 -0.92 -17.47 1.41
N CYS A 293 -1.67 -18.58 1.37
CA CYS A 293 -2.44 -19.01 0.20
C CYS A 293 -3.47 -17.97 -0.25
N TYR A 294 -4.06 -17.20 0.68
CA TYR A 294 -5.00 -16.12 0.37
C TYR A 294 -4.32 -14.85 -0.16
N LYS A 295 -2.99 -14.74 0.01
CA LYS A 295 -2.18 -13.61 -0.44
C LYS A 295 -1.49 -13.88 -1.79
N ILE A 296 -1.65 -15.08 -2.35
CA ILE A 296 -1.06 -15.49 -3.63
C ILE A 296 -2.18 -15.61 -4.67
N ALA A 297 -2.06 -14.90 -5.79
CA ALA A 297 -3.00 -15.02 -6.90
C ALA A 297 -2.72 -16.28 -7.73
N PHE A 298 -3.42 -17.38 -7.49
CA PHE A 298 -3.30 -18.57 -8.34
C PHE A 298 -4.05 -18.34 -9.66
N THR A 299 -3.34 -18.37 -10.80
CA THR A 299 -3.94 -18.22 -12.14
C THR A 299 -4.31 -19.59 -12.67
N SER A 300 -5.51 -19.72 -13.26
CA SER A 300 -6.12 -20.99 -13.69
C SER A 300 -5.45 -21.66 -14.92
N GLY A 301 -4.27 -21.24 -15.34
CA GLY A 301 -3.61 -21.74 -16.55
C GLY A 301 -2.16 -21.30 -16.68
N PHE A 302 -1.28 -21.74 -15.78
CA PHE A 302 0.16 -21.65 -15.99
C PHE A 302 0.66 -22.96 -16.62
N SER A 303 1.44 -22.86 -17.70
CA SER A 303 2.04 -24.03 -18.37
C SER A 303 3.40 -24.41 -17.78
N ASP A 304 4.04 -23.51 -17.03
CA ASP A 304 5.40 -23.67 -16.53
C ASP A 304 5.46 -23.32 -15.03
N MET A 305 5.63 -24.35 -14.20
CA MET A 305 5.72 -24.23 -12.74
C MET A 305 6.95 -23.41 -12.30
N HIS A 306 8.07 -23.57 -13.00
CA HIS A 306 9.30 -22.87 -12.66
C HIS A 306 9.12 -21.36 -12.86
N LYS A 307 8.58 -20.94 -14.01
CA LYS A 307 8.24 -19.52 -14.25
C LYS A 307 7.18 -19.00 -13.29
N PHE A 308 6.19 -19.82 -12.95
CA PHE A 308 5.15 -19.44 -11.99
C PHE A 308 5.77 -19.11 -10.62
N ILE A 309 6.56 -20.02 -10.04
CA ILE A 309 7.26 -19.81 -8.76
C ILE A 309 8.22 -18.62 -8.86
N GLU A 310 9.01 -18.56 -9.94
CA GLU A 310 10.00 -17.52 -10.18
C GLU A 310 9.40 -16.10 -10.15
N SER A 311 8.18 -15.94 -10.68
CA SER A 311 7.48 -14.66 -10.68
C SER A 311 6.92 -14.24 -9.31
N ARG A 312 6.88 -15.16 -8.33
CA ARG A 312 6.21 -14.97 -7.03
C ARG A 312 7.11 -14.98 -5.81
N ILE A 313 8.35 -15.44 -5.96
CA ILE A 313 9.37 -15.42 -4.90
C ILE A 313 10.42 -14.35 -5.17
N GLY A 314 11.15 -13.94 -4.13
CA GLY A 314 12.24 -12.97 -4.27
C GLY A 314 11.75 -11.58 -4.70
N GLN A 315 12.57 -10.86 -5.48
CA GLN A 315 12.30 -9.48 -5.88
C GLN A 315 11.02 -9.32 -6.74
N SER A 316 10.67 -10.33 -7.54
CA SER A 316 9.47 -10.30 -8.38
C SER A 316 8.19 -10.40 -7.55
N GLY A 317 8.26 -11.07 -6.39
CA GLY A 317 7.11 -11.24 -5.50
C GLY A 317 7.09 -10.32 -4.27
N ILE A 318 8.21 -9.68 -3.93
CA ILE A 318 8.33 -8.81 -2.76
C ILE A 318 9.09 -7.55 -3.15
N GLN A 319 8.38 -6.43 -3.05
CA GLN A 319 8.98 -5.11 -3.27
C GLN A 319 9.85 -4.72 -2.07
N ILE A 320 11.12 -4.39 -2.34
CA ILE A 320 12.02 -3.79 -1.36
C ILE A 320 11.69 -2.30 -1.27
N ASN A 321 11.15 -1.89 -0.12
CA ASN A 321 10.69 -0.53 0.11
C ASN A 321 11.78 0.34 0.79
N SER A 322 11.99 1.56 0.29
CA SER A 322 13.02 2.49 0.78
C SER A 322 12.72 3.13 2.14
N HIS A 323 11.50 2.98 2.65
CA HIS A 323 11.11 3.46 3.97
C HIS A 323 11.61 2.51 5.06
N ILE A 324 11.47 1.20 4.81
CA ILE A 324 11.84 0.14 5.75
C ILE A 324 13.35 -0.10 5.71
N PHE A 325 13.92 -0.19 4.50
CA PHE A 325 15.36 -0.39 4.29
C PHE A 325 16.06 0.97 4.24
N ASN A 326 16.09 1.65 5.40
CA ASN A 326 16.61 3.00 5.54
C ASN A 326 17.40 3.19 6.84
N LEU A 327 18.72 3.32 6.72
CA LEU A 327 19.63 3.52 7.86
C LEU A 327 19.68 4.98 8.34
N ASN A 328 18.95 5.92 7.71
CA ASN A 328 18.90 7.30 8.21
C ASN A 328 18.12 7.41 9.52
N TYR A 329 17.12 6.57 9.73
CA TYR A 329 16.25 6.59 10.92
C TYR A 329 15.97 5.20 11.52
N ASN A 330 16.34 4.10 10.84
CA ASN A 330 16.29 2.76 11.46
C ASN A 330 17.69 2.34 11.91
N ASN A 331 17.74 1.74 13.10
CA ASN A 331 18.96 1.13 13.62
C ASN A 331 19.25 -0.22 12.94
N GLU A 332 20.46 -0.75 13.17
CA GLU A 332 20.90 -1.98 12.53
C GLU A 332 20.09 -3.22 12.95
N ASP A 333 19.71 -3.33 14.23
CA ASP A 333 18.85 -4.42 14.74
C ASP A 333 17.53 -4.50 13.96
N LEU A 334 16.84 -3.36 13.83
CA LEU A 334 15.57 -3.29 13.11
C LEU A 334 15.75 -3.61 11.62
N ILE A 335 16.86 -3.15 10.99
CA ILE A 335 17.17 -3.50 9.61
C ILE A 335 17.36 -5.01 9.44
N TRP A 336 18.07 -5.69 10.34
CA TRP A 336 18.22 -7.16 10.27
C TRP A 336 16.89 -7.89 10.50
N ARG A 337 16.02 -7.40 11.39
CA ARG A 337 14.64 -7.91 11.54
C ARG A 337 13.84 -7.77 10.24
N HIS A 338 13.98 -6.64 9.53
CA HIS A 338 13.31 -6.41 8.24
C HIS A 338 13.84 -7.32 7.14
N ILE A 339 15.15 -7.55 7.10
CA ILE A 339 15.81 -8.50 6.20
C ILE A 339 15.25 -9.91 6.44
N PHE A 340 15.29 -10.38 7.69
CA PHE A 340 14.82 -11.72 8.05
C PHE A 340 13.32 -11.89 7.74
N THR A 341 12.49 -10.91 8.08
CA THR A 341 11.06 -10.90 7.77
C THR A 341 10.80 -10.98 6.26
N THR A 342 11.58 -10.27 5.46
CA THR A 342 11.47 -10.27 4.00
C THR A 342 11.82 -11.63 3.41
N PHE A 343 12.80 -12.33 3.99
CA PHE A 343 13.07 -13.73 3.66
C PHE A 343 11.96 -14.66 4.11
N CYS A 344 11.40 -14.51 5.32
CA CYS A 344 10.27 -15.31 5.80
C CYS A 344 9.07 -15.21 4.84
N LEU A 345 8.74 -14.01 4.36
CA LEU A 345 7.68 -13.82 3.37
C LEU A 345 7.96 -14.56 2.06
N SER A 346 9.20 -14.54 1.56
CA SER A 346 9.57 -15.28 0.33
C SER A 346 9.54 -16.79 0.53
N ALA A 347 10.09 -17.26 1.65
CA ALA A 347 10.11 -18.66 2.05
C ALA A 347 8.69 -19.22 2.20
N ASN A 348 7.81 -18.51 2.90
CA ASN A 348 6.43 -18.92 3.10
C ASN A 348 5.66 -18.98 1.78
N LYS A 349 5.89 -18.03 0.85
CA LYS A 349 5.33 -18.11 -0.50
C LYS A 349 5.80 -19.36 -1.24
N LEU A 350 7.09 -19.68 -1.20
CA LEU A 350 7.61 -20.91 -1.81
C LEU A 350 6.96 -22.15 -1.20
N CYS A 351 7.04 -22.32 0.12
CA CYS A 351 6.47 -23.47 0.82
C CYS A 351 4.97 -23.63 0.54
N THR A 352 4.22 -22.53 0.52
CA THR A 352 2.78 -22.54 0.19
C THR A 352 2.53 -23.02 -1.24
N ILE A 353 3.26 -22.49 -2.22
CA ILE A 353 3.09 -22.89 -3.63
C ILE A 353 3.45 -24.36 -3.81
N LEU A 354 4.59 -24.81 -3.26
CA LEU A 354 5.02 -26.21 -3.33
C LEU A 354 4.00 -27.13 -2.65
N ALA A 355 3.51 -26.76 -1.46
CA ALA A 355 2.55 -27.57 -0.72
C ALA A 355 1.23 -27.75 -1.47
N ILE A 356 0.76 -26.72 -2.18
CA ILE A 356 -0.50 -26.74 -2.93
C ILE A 356 -0.34 -27.44 -4.29
N LEU A 357 0.73 -27.13 -5.04
CA LEU A 357 0.81 -27.47 -6.47
C LEU A 357 1.83 -28.56 -6.83
N CYS A 358 2.79 -28.87 -5.95
CA CYS A 358 3.88 -29.79 -6.28
C CYS A 358 3.75 -31.13 -5.55
N ILE A 359 4.26 -32.19 -6.17
CA ILE A 359 4.48 -33.50 -5.54
C ILE A 359 5.78 -33.40 -4.71
N GLU A 360 5.82 -34.07 -3.56
CA GLU A 360 6.94 -33.95 -2.59
C GLU A 360 8.31 -34.27 -3.20
N GLN A 361 8.37 -35.28 -4.08
CA GLN A 361 9.61 -35.74 -4.71
C GLN A 361 10.27 -34.67 -5.59
N ASP A 362 9.47 -33.79 -6.20
CA ASP A 362 9.94 -32.75 -7.12
C ASP A 362 10.30 -31.44 -6.41
N MET A 363 9.86 -31.25 -5.17
CA MET A 363 10.02 -29.99 -4.45
C MET A 363 11.49 -29.58 -4.31
N LYS A 364 12.41 -30.55 -4.15
CA LYS A 364 13.85 -30.31 -4.02
C LYS A 364 14.46 -29.60 -5.24
N ASN A 365 13.87 -29.81 -6.42
CA ASN A 365 14.36 -29.22 -7.67
C ASN A 365 14.23 -27.69 -7.68
N PHE A 366 13.31 -27.14 -6.88
CA PHE A 366 13.07 -25.70 -6.76
C PHE A 366 13.98 -25.00 -5.73
N LEU A 367 14.82 -25.73 -4.98
CA LEU A 367 15.78 -25.11 -4.06
C LEU A 367 16.86 -24.31 -4.80
N SER A 368 17.25 -24.75 -6.01
CA SER A 368 18.16 -24.01 -6.89
C SER A 368 17.57 -22.66 -7.31
N LEU A 369 16.28 -22.64 -7.62
CA LEU A 369 15.53 -21.43 -7.94
C LEU A 369 15.44 -20.50 -6.73
N TYR A 370 15.15 -21.03 -5.54
CA TYR A 370 15.14 -20.25 -4.30
C TYR A 370 16.50 -19.61 -4.03
N LYS A 371 17.59 -20.38 -4.17
CA LYS A 371 18.97 -19.88 -4.02
C LYS A 371 19.21 -18.69 -4.94
N LYS A 372 18.90 -18.83 -6.24
CA LYS A 372 19.10 -17.78 -7.24
C LYS A 372 18.24 -16.53 -6.98
N ARG A 373 16.93 -16.71 -6.75
CA ARG A 373 15.96 -15.60 -6.70
C ARG A 373 15.86 -14.93 -5.33
N VAL A 374 16.06 -15.68 -4.26
CA VAL A 374 15.93 -15.19 -2.88
C VAL A 374 17.31 -14.98 -2.26
N SER A 375 18.09 -16.05 -2.10
CA SER A 375 19.37 -15.94 -1.37
C SER A 375 20.41 -15.04 -2.07
N VAL A 376 20.37 -14.93 -3.41
CA VAL A 376 21.26 -14.05 -4.18
C VAL A 376 20.57 -12.75 -4.59
N LYS A 377 19.60 -12.79 -5.52
CA LYS A 377 19.02 -11.56 -6.10
C LYS A 377 18.33 -10.67 -5.07
N LEU A 378 17.46 -11.22 -4.22
CA LEU A 378 16.77 -10.43 -3.21
C LEU A 378 17.73 -9.83 -2.17
N SER A 379 18.76 -10.59 -1.76
CA SER A 379 19.83 -10.09 -0.88
C SER A 379 20.53 -8.87 -1.51
N ASN A 380 20.95 -8.97 -2.78
CA ASN A 380 21.59 -7.88 -3.49
C ASN A 380 20.68 -6.65 -3.59
N SER A 381 19.39 -6.82 -3.90
CA SER A 381 18.43 -5.71 -3.93
C SER A 381 18.24 -5.02 -2.56
N MET A 382 18.21 -5.78 -1.47
CA MET A 382 18.14 -5.21 -0.12
C MET A 382 19.41 -4.41 0.22
N ILE A 383 20.58 -4.96 -0.13
CA ILE A 383 21.86 -4.29 0.06
C ILE A 383 21.93 -3.00 -0.75
N GLU A 384 21.59 -3.04 -2.03
CA GLU A 384 21.55 -1.86 -2.90
C GLU A 384 20.65 -0.75 -2.33
N MET A 385 19.47 -1.13 -1.83
CA MET A 385 18.55 -0.20 -1.20
C MET A 385 19.13 0.42 0.07
N LEU A 386 19.77 -0.38 0.93
CA LEU A 386 20.41 0.10 2.16
C LEU A 386 21.61 1.02 1.85
N MET A 387 22.42 0.67 0.86
CA MET A 387 23.55 1.50 0.41
C MET A 387 23.08 2.85 -0.13
N LYS A 388 21.91 2.89 -0.79
CA LYS A 388 21.30 4.13 -1.27
C LYS A 388 20.70 4.96 -0.12
N ASN A 389 20.21 4.32 0.92
CA ASN A 389 19.46 4.95 2.01
C ASN A 389 20.22 4.89 3.34
N LYS A 390 21.47 5.36 3.37
CA LYS A 390 22.27 5.49 4.59
C LYS A 390 22.81 6.92 4.74
N PRO A 391 23.18 7.33 5.96
CA PRO A 391 24.01 8.51 6.17
C PRO A 391 25.35 8.40 5.42
N SER A 392 25.94 9.54 5.05
CA SER A 392 27.21 9.58 4.28
C SER A 392 28.38 8.98 5.08
N ASP A 393 28.42 9.29 6.37
CA ASP A 393 29.37 8.85 7.38
C ASP A 393 29.13 7.42 7.90
N PHE A 394 27.90 6.90 7.77
CA PHE A 394 27.57 5.56 8.24
C PHE A 394 28.15 4.47 7.32
N MET A 395 28.97 3.58 7.89
CA MET A 395 29.46 2.38 7.21
C MET A 395 28.62 1.17 7.61
N PHE A 396 27.71 0.72 6.73
CA PHE A 396 27.01 -0.54 6.94
C PHE A 396 27.93 -1.72 6.60
N VAL A 397 28.44 -2.39 7.63
CA VAL A 397 29.40 -3.48 7.48
C VAL A 397 28.69 -4.83 7.60
N TYR A 398 28.71 -5.60 6.50
CA TYR A 398 28.02 -6.89 6.41
C TYR A 398 28.87 -7.96 5.70
N CYS A 399 28.52 -9.22 5.92
CA CYS A 399 28.93 -10.35 5.08
C CYS A 399 27.72 -10.86 4.31
N ILE A 400 27.87 -11.15 3.01
CA ILE A 400 26.76 -11.68 2.21
C ILE A 400 26.26 -13.03 2.73
N ASN A 401 27.13 -13.80 3.40
CA ASN A 401 26.74 -15.06 4.03
C ASN A 401 25.76 -14.85 5.18
N HIS A 402 25.74 -13.67 5.84
CA HIS A 402 24.70 -13.34 6.81
C HIS A 402 23.31 -13.34 6.16
N PHE A 403 23.18 -12.69 4.99
CA PHE A 403 21.94 -12.68 4.22
C PHE A 403 21.56 -14.07 3.72
N ARG A 404 22.53 -14.84 3.20
CA ARG A 404 22.28 -16.24 2.75
C ARG A 404 21.83 -17.13 3.91
N TYR A 405 22.50 -17.02 5.06
CA TYR A 405 22.14 -17.76 6.25
C TYR A 405 20.71 -17.45 6.68
N LEU A 406 20.35 -16.16 6.78
CA LEU A 406 18.98 -15.76 7.11
C LEU A 406 17.94 -16.21 6.07
N SER A 407 18.28 -16.16 4.79
CA SER A 407 17.41 -16.66 3.70
C SER A 407 17.10 -18.14 3.87
N TRP A 408 18.12 -18.96 4.12
CA TRP A 408 17.93 -20.39 4.35
C TRP A 408 17.31 -20.70 5.71
N LYS A 409 17.59 -19.90 6.74
CA LYS A 409 16.99 -20.03 8.07
C LYS A 409 15.49 -19.78 8.01
N ALA A 410 15.08 -18.73 7.30
CA ALA A 410 13.68 -18.44 7.05
C ALA A 410 12.98 -19.58 6.31
N LEU A 411 13.63 -20.18 5.29
CA LEU A 411 13.08 -21.33 4.57
C LEU A 411 12.97 -22.56 5.46
N TYR A 412 13.99 -22.85 6.28
CA TYR A 412 13.98 -23.94 7.25
C TYR A 412 12.77 -23.83 8.19
N LEU A 413 12.55 -22.64 8.77
CA LEU A 413 11.45 -22.40 9.70
C LEU A 413 10.08 -22.52 9.02
N CYS A 414 9.93 -21.98 7.81
CA CYS A 414 8.67 -22.12 7.05
C CYS A 414 8.39 -23.56 6.62
N ALA A 415 9.42 -24.30 6.17
CA ALA A 415 9.30 -25.69 5.75
C ALA A 415 8.96 -26.60 6.93
N LYS A 416 9.54 -26.35 8.11
CA LYS A 416 9.21 -27.08 9.35
C LYS A 416 7.74 -26.94 9.74
N LEU A 417 7.14 -25.78 9.48
CA LEU A 417 5.74 -25.49 9.82
C LEU A 417 4.75 -25.76 8.68
N THR A 418 5.24 -26.14 7.50
CA THR A 418 4.41 -26.49 6.34
C THR A 418 4.50 -28.01 6.12
N PRO A 419 3.48 -28.81 6.48
CA PRO A 419 3.61 -30.27 6.59
C PRO A 419 4.23 -30.97 5.37
N LYS A 420 3.82 -30.58 4.15
CA LYS A 420 4.28 -31.15 2.87
C LYS A 420 5.73 -30.76 2.50
N CYS A 421 6.32 -29.81 3.20
CA CYS A 421 7.68 -29.31 2.92
C CYS A 421 8.73 -29.86 3.89
N THR A 422 8.35 -30.69 4.86
CA THR A 422 9.29 -31.25 5.86
C THR A 422 10.40 -32.08 5.23
N GLY A 423 10.13 -32.76 4.11
CA GLY A 423 11.14 -33.49 3.32
C GLY A 423 12.25 -32.61 2.73
N LEU A 424 12.08 -31.28 2.68
CA LEU A 424 13.11 -30.35 2.20
C LEU A 424 14.18 -30.05 3.28
N ILE A 425 13.88 -30.30 4.55
CA ILE A 425 14.71 -29.88 5.68
C ILE A 425 16.17 -30.38 5.58
N PRO A 426 16.47 -31.64 5.23
CA PRO A 426 17.84 -32.10 5.10
C PRO A 426 18.66 -31.27 4.10
N PHE A 427 18.09 -31.03 2.90
CA PHE A 427 18.74 -30.25 1.85
C PHE A 427 18.92 -28.77 2.23
N ILE A 428 17.97 -28.21 3.00
CA ILE A 428 18.08 -26.85 3.53
C ILE A 428 19.19 -26.76 4.58
N ASN A 429 19.32 -27.77 5.45
CA ASN A 429 20.35 -27.83 6.47
C ASN A 429 21.76 -27.86 5.86
N ASP A 430 21.95 -28.54 4.74
CA ASP A 430 23.22 -28.54 4.00
C ASP A 430 23.60 -27.12 3.55
N GLU A 431 22.65 -26.35 3.01
CA GLU A 431 22.90 -24.97 2.59
C GLU A 431 23.06 -24.00 3.78
N LEU A 432 22.36 -24.26 4.90
CA LEU A 432 22.56 -23.53 6.16
C LEU A 432 23.97 -23.74 6.68
N ALA A 433 24.46 -24.98 6.72
CA ALA A 433 25.80 -25.31 7.19
C ALA A 433 26.90 -24.61 6.36
N LYS A 434 26.70 -24.48 5.04
CA LYS A 434 27.61 -23.75 4.13
C LYS A 434 27.62 -22.24 4.38
N SER A 435 26.52 -21.67 4.84
CA SER A 435 26.35 -20.22 5.01
C SER A 435 26.46 -19.72 6.46
N ASN A 436 26.54 -20.63 7.45
CA ASN A 436 26.58 -20.31 8.87
C ASN A 436 27.95 -19.78 9.33
N CYS A 437 28.29 -18.56 8.93
CA CYS A 437 29.53 -17.91 9.32
C CYS A 437 29.47 -17.23 10.70
N ILE A 438 28.27 -17.02 11.23
CA ILE A 438 28.06 -16.32 12.51
C ILE A 438 28.30 -17.26 13.68
N PHE A 439 27.73 -18.47 13.63
CA PHE A 439 27.83 -19.47 14.70
C PHE A 439 28.66 -20.70 14.32
N GLY A 440 28.92 -20.91 13.03
CA GLY A 440 29.56 -22.11 12.50
C GLY A 440 31.01 -21.94 12.07
N LYS A 441 31.52 -22.95 11.36
CA LYS A 441 32.87 -22.98 10.80
C LYS A 441 32.96 -22.05 9.60
N TRP A 442 34.09 -21.36 9.46
CA TRP A 442 34.31 -20.34 8.43
C TRP A 442 34.52 -20.97 7.03
N ARG A 443 33.45 -21.48 6.40
CA ARG A 443 33.44 -22.13 5.08
C ARG A 443 32.83 -21.21 4.00
N GLU A 444 33.41 -21.19 2.80
CA GLU A 444 32.92 -20.46 1.60
C GLU A 444 32.55 -18.97 1.80
N HIS A 445 33.54 -18.14 2.13
CA HIS A 445 33.32 -16.75 2.51
C HIS A 445 33.36 -15.76 1.36
N SER A 446 32.37 -14.86 1.31
CA SER A 446 32.36 -13.77 0.34
C SER A 446 31.82 -12.46 0.90
N ARG A 447 32.32 -11.34 0.38
CA ARG A 447 31.82 -9.99 0.68
C ARG A 447 30.79 -9.55 -0.35
N ARG A 448 30.92 -10.01 -1.59
CA ARG A 448 30.00 -9.73 -2.72
C ARG A 448 29.81 -10.98 -3.55
N ILE A 449 28.61 -11.13 -4.12
CA ILE A 449 28.26 -12.21 -5.02
C ILE A 449 27.80 -11.58 -6.34
N ASP A 450 28.34 -12.08 -7.43
CA ASP A 450 27.93 -11.71 -8.79
C ASP A 450 26.48 -12.18 -9.05
N THR A 451 25.84 -11.64 -10.07
CA THR A 451 24.50 -12.00 -10.52
C THR A 451 24.29 -13.50 -10.74
N ASP A 452 25.37 -14.23 -11.05
CA ASP A 452 25.40 -15.67 -11.26
C ASP A 452 25.63 -16.51 -9.99
N GLY A 453 25.78 -15.87 -8.82
CA GLY A 453 25.97 -16.58 -7.56
C GLY A 453 27.44 -16.88 -7.21
N ARG A 454 28.40 -16.43 -8.03
CA ARG A 454 29.84 -16.59 -7.79
C ARG A 454 30.40 -15.52 -6.84
N SER A 455 31.38 -15.91 -6.05
CA SER A 455 32.03 -15.12 -5.01
C SER A 455 33.08 -14.16 -5.56
N GLU A 456 32.90 -12.84 -5.40
CA GLU A 456 33.84 -11.87 -5.98
C GLU A 456 34.93 -11.37 -5.02
N ARG A 457 34.77 -11.48 -3.70
CA ARG A 457 35.74 -10.94 -2.71
C ARG A 457 35.70 -11.72 -1.40
N LYS A 458 36.84 -11.97 -0.75
CA LYS A 458 36.90 -12.64 0.57
C LYS A 458 36.17 -11.81 1.65
N SER A 459 35.43 -12.46 2.55
CA SER A 459 34.76 -11.76 3.66
C SER A 459 35.77 -11.28 4.71
N ILE A 460 35.41 -10.23 5.44
CA ILE A 460 36.17 -9.73 6.59
C ILE A 460 35.76 -10.56 7.83
N LYS A 461 36.71 -11.25 8.45
CA LYS A 461 36.46 -12.24 9.52
C LYS A 461 35.89 -11.57 10.78
N GLU A 462 36.32 -10.35 11.03
CA GLU A 462 35.93 -9.48 12.13
C GLU A 462 34.42 -9.20 12.09
N VAL A 463 33.84 -9.05 10.90
CA VAL A 463 32.41 -8.80 10.69
C VAL A 463 31.56 -10.00 11.11
N CYS A 464 32.04 -11.22 10.86
CA CYS A 464 31.33 -12.45 11.22
C CYS A 464 31.45 -12.79 12.72
N ARG A 465 32.38 -12.13 13.43
CA ARG A 465 32.64 -12.31 14.87
C ARG A 465 31.98 -11.24 15.74
N ARG A 466 31.27 -10.28 15.13
CA ARG A 466 30.47 -9.26 15.79
C ARG A 466 29.52 -9.86 16.83
N THR A 467 29.74 -9.53 18.10
CA THR A 467 28.97 -10.04 19.25
C THR A 467 27.55 -9.49 19.26
N ASP A 468 27.39 -8.20 18.94
CA ASP A 468 26.11 -7.53 18.73
C ASP A 468 25.27 -8.23 17.66
N LEU A 469 25.86 -8.56 16.50
CA LEU A 469 25.15 -9.26 15.43
C LEU A 469 24.72 -10.68 15.83
N ARG A 470 25.54 -11.38 16.61
CA ARG A 470 25.19 -12.71 17.15
C ARG A 470 23.99 -12.63 18.09
N ILE A 471 23.90 -11.59 18.90
CA ILE A 471 22.75 -11.36 19.79
C ILE A 471 21.48 -11.18 18.95
N ILE A 472 21.54 -10.29 17.95
CA ILE A 472 20.41 -10.05 17.03
C ILE A 472 19.97 -11.36 16.34
N PHE A 473 20.92 -12.18 15.90
CA PHE A 473 20.61 -13.38 15.12
C PHE A 473 20.03 -14.53 15.96
N LYS A 474 20.27 -14.55 17.28
CA LYS A 474 19.61 -15.52 18.17
C LYS A 474 18.09 -15.30 18.20
N ASP A 475 17.61 -14.08 18.01
CA ASP A 475 16.18 -13.78 17.94
C ASP A 475 15.50 -14.36 16.68
N PHE A 476 16.28 -14.84 15.71
CA PHE A 476 15.78 -15.39 14.43
C PHE A 476 15.67 -16.92 14.43
N ASP A 477 15.68 -17.55 15.60
CA ASP A 477 15.40 -18.97 15.77
C ASP A 477 13.90 -19.32 15.68
N VAL A 478 13.03 -18.31 15.68
CA VAL A 478 11.59 -18.43 15.49
C VAL A 478 11.10 -17.51 14.38
N LEU A 479 9.95 -17.82 13.78
CA LEU A 479 9.31 -16.91 12.84
C LEU A 479 8.81 -15.65 13.56
N PRO A 480 8.66 -14.51 12.85
CA PRO A 480 8.06 -13.31 13.43
C PRO A 480 6.73 -13.59 14.11
N LYS A 481 6.44 -12.89 15.22
CA LYS A 481 5.20 -13.09 15.98
C LYS A 481 3.97 -12.86 15.10
N GLY A 482 3.01 -13.78 15.16
CA GLY A 482 1.78 -13.74 14.36
C GLY A 482 1.93 -14.24 12.92
N PHE A 483 3.09 -14.74 12.53
CA PHE A 483 3.33 -15.25 11.19
C PHE A 483 2.74 -16.65 10.99
N GLU A 484 1.85 -16.80 10.01
CA GLU A 484 1.18 -18.07 9.71
C GLU A 484 1.74 -18.75 8.45
N CYS A 485 2.23 -19.98 8.61
CA CYS A 485 2.57 -20.87 7.49
C CYS A 485 1.34 -21.63 6.98
N TYR A 486 1.37 -22.04 5.71
CA TYR A 486 0.27 -22.77 5.10
C TYR A 486 0.01 -24.10 5.79
N HIS A 487 -1.24 -24.35 6.14
CA HIS A 487 -1.68 -25.60 6.74
C HIS A 487 -3.07 -25.98 6.20
N HIS A 488 -3.13 -27.01 5.36
CA HIS A 488 -4.36 -27.43 4.68
C HIS A 488 -5.54 -27.71 5.62
N LYS A 489 -5.30 -28.23 6.84
CA LYS A 489 -6.36 -28.51 7.82
C LYS A 489 -6.89 -27.27 8.56
N ARG A 490 -6.27 -26.09 8.39
CA ARG A 490 -6.67 -24.83 9.04
C ARG A 490 -7.42 -23.89 8.09
N LEU A 491 -7.96 -24.43 6.98
CA LEU A 491 -8.65 -23.67 5.95
C LEU A 491 -10.17 -23.51 6.20
N LEU A 492 -10.66 -23.93 7.37
CA LEU A 492 -12.04 -23.81 7.81
C LEU A 492 -12.19 -22.68 8.82
#